data_AF-A0A933MYB8-F1
#
_entry.id   AF-A0A933MYB8-F1
#
_cell.length_a   1.000
_cell.length_b   1.000
_cell.length_c   1.000
_cell.angle_alpha   90.00
_cell.angle_beta   90.00
_cell.angle_gamma   90.00
#
_symmetry.space_group_name_H-M   'P 1'
#
loop_
_entity.id
_entity.type
_entity.pdbx_description
1 polymer ?
#
loop_
_entity_poly.entity_id
_entity_poly.type
_entity_poly.pdbx_seq_one_letter_code
_entity_poly.pdbx_strand_id
1 'polypeptide(L)'
;MDSILLLVNSVPSSVNAQRAWQLGRTLHEQGQSVSLFLLQDGVLGALEGEPALREFPPEIACYVLGEDLALRGFTPLKLRAQVQVADYARLADLFAQHTRVIGAL
;
A
#
# COMPACT_ATOMS: atom_id res chain seq x y z
N MET A 1 -5.85 -10.40 17.68
CA MET A 1 -4.83 -9.75 16.83
C MET A 1 -5.58 -8.71 16.03
N ASP A 2 -5.14 -7.46 16.06
CA ASP A 2 -5.80 -6.41 15.29
C ASP A 2 -5.35 -6.52 13.82
N SER A 3 -6.29 -6.30 12.91
CA SER A 3 -6.02 -6.21 11.48
C SER A 3 -6.02 -4.73 11.09
N ILE A 4 -4.91 -4.27 10.52
CA ILE A 4 -4.66 -2.85 10.26
C ILE A 4 -4.52 -2.64 8.75
N LEU A 5 -5.32 -1.73 8.20
CA LEU A 5 -5.16 -1.22 6.85
C LEU A 5 -4.38 0.09 6.88
N LEU A 6 -3.22 0.12 6.23
CA LEU A 6 -2.43 1.33 6.01
C LEU A 6 -2.76 1.92 4.64
N LEU A 7 -3.30 3.13 4.62
CA LEU A 7 -3.47 3.91 3.39
C LEU A 7 -2.27 4.82 3.20
N VAL A 8 -1.66 4.79 2.01
CA VAL A 8 -0.55 5.69 1.66
C VAL A 8 -0.93 6.42 0.38
N ASN A 9 -0.98 7.75 0.45
CA ASN A 9 -1.37 8.58 -0.69
C ASN A 9 -0.25 9.49 -1.23
N SER A 10 0.82 9.66 -0.45
CA SER A 10 1.94 10.54 -0.79
C SER A 10 2.97 9.83 -1.68
N VAL A 11 3.75 10.60 -2.45
CA VAL A 11 4.86 10.05 -3.25
C VAL A 11 5.83 9.20 -2.39
N PRO A 12 6.43 8.12 -2.93
CA PRO A 12 7.28 7.19 -2.17
C PRO A 12 8.48 7.83 -1.48
N SER A 13 9.03 8.90 -2.08
CA SER A 13 10.17 9.64 -1.55
C SER A 13 9.82 10.61 -0.41
N SER A 14 8.53 10.82 -0.14
CA SER A 14 8.08 11.72 0.91
C SER A 14 8.35 11.16 2.32
N VAL A 15 8.49 12.05 3.29
CA VAL A 15 8.62 11.69 4.70
C VAL A 15 7.38 10.93 5.21
N ASN A 16 6.20 11.28 4.71
CA ASN A 16 4.95 10.64 5.13
C ASN A 16 4.86 9.19 4.63
N ALA A 17 5.22 8.95 3.36
CA ALA A 17 5.34 7.60 2.83
C ALA A 17 6.39 6.79 3.61
N GLN A 18 7.58 7.34 3.84
CA GLN A 18 8.65 6.68 4.63
C GLN A 18 8.19 6.26 6.03
N ARG A 19 7.47 7.16 6.73
CA ARG A 19 6.88 6.84 8.03
C ARG A 19 5.82 5.75 7.94
N ALA A 20 5.00 5.75 6.90
CA ALA A 20 4.01 4.70 6.67
C ALA A 20 4.66 3.33 6.46
N TRP A 21 5.73 3.28 5.64
CA TRP A 21 6.50 2.06 5.40
C TRP A 21 7.12 1.53 6.70
N GLN A 22 7.75 2.41 7.47
CA GLN A 22 8.35 2.05 8.75
C GLN A 22 7.28 1.53 9.72
N LEU A 23 6.15 2.23 9.83
CA LEU A 23 5.04 1.83 10.70
C LEU A 23 4.49 0.46 10.32
N GLY A 24 4.26 0.21 9.03
CA GLY A 24 3.77 -1.10 8.55
C GLY A 24 4.72 -2.24 8.89
N ARG A 25 6.03 -2.02 8.72
CA ARG A 25 7.07 -2.99 9.11
C ARG A 25 7.05 -3.25 10.61
N THR A 26 7.09 -2.20 11.44
CA THR A 26 7.10 -2.34 12.90
C THR A 26 5.83 -3.02 13.42
N LEU A 27 4.65 -2.70 12.89
CA LEU A 27 3.40 -3.37 13.27
C LEU A 27 3.41 -4.84 12.91
N HIS A 28 3.91 -5.19 11.72
CA HIS A 28 4.06 -6.56 11.29
C HIS A 28 5.05 -7.35 12.15
N GLU A 29 6.22 -6.76 12.46
CA GLU A 29 7.23 -7.34 13.38
C GLU A 29 6.66 -7.58 14.79
N GLN A 30 5.70 -6.77 15.22
CA GLN A 30 4.96 -6.94 16.48
C GLN A 30 3.82 -7.97 16.39
N GLY A 31 3.69 -8.68 15.27
CA GLY A 31 2.69 -9.72 15.05
C GLY A 31 1.29 -9.19 14.74
N GLN A 32 1.14 -7.92 14.34
CA GLN A 32 -0.15 -7.43 13.82
C GLN A 32 -0.36 -7.90 12.38
N SER A 33 -1.62 -8.12 12.01
CA SER A 33 -1.98 -8.34 10.61
C SER A 33 -2.04 -6.97 9.93
N VAL A 34 -1.19 -6.75 8.93
CA VAL A 34 -1.10 -5.47 8.21
C VAL A 34 -1.45 -5.73 6.74
N SER A 35 -2.24 -4.83 6.17
CA SER A 35 -2.41 -4.69 4.73
C SER A 35 -2.09 -3.26 4.34
N LEU A 36 -1.61 -3.08 3.11
CA LEU A 36 -1.25 -1.78 2.58
C LEU A 36 -2.09 -1.47 1.33
N PHE A 37 -2.58 -0.25 1.22
CA PHE A 37 -3.32 0.23 0.06
C PHE A 37 -2.74 1.55 -0.44
N LEU A 38 -2.33 1.55 -1.71
CA LEU A 38 -1.74 2.69 -2.39
C LEU A 38 -2.77 3.37 -3.27
N LEU A 39 -2.90 4.68 -3.09
CA LEU A 39 -3.78 5.54 -3.87
C LEU A 39 -3.07 6.87 -4.14
N GLN A 40 -3.66 7.71 -4.98
CA GLN A 40 -3.11 8.99 -5.41
C GLN A 40 -1.63 8.85 -5.83
N ASP A 41 -0.74 9.67 -5.29
CA ASP A 41 0.69 9.61 -5.64
C ASP A 41 1.42 8.42 -4.99
N GLY A 42 0.81 7.79 -3.99
CA GLY A 42 1.31 6.58 -3.36
C GLY A 42 1.40 5.40 -4.33
N VAL A 43 0.58 5.38 -5.40
CA VAL A 43 0.62 4.31 -6.42
C VAL A 43 1.97 4.18 -7.10
N LEU A 44 2.77 5.24 -7.12
CA LEU A 44 4.12 5.20 -7.67
C LEU A 44 5.00 4.20 -6.93
N GLY A 45 4.76 3.97 -5.62
CA GLY A 45 5.53 3.01 -4.83
C GLY A 45 5.34 1.54 -5.24
N ALA A 46 4.28 1.26 -6.01
CA ALA A 46 3.99 -0.07 -6.54
C ALA A 46 4.81 -0.46 -7.79
N LEU A 47 5.46 0.53 -8.42
CA LEU A 47 6.15 0.34 -9.68
C LEU A 47 7.37 -0.56 -9.52
N GLU A 48 7.66 -1.33 -10.56
CA GLU A 48 8.87 -2.12 -10.66
C GLU A 48 10.10 -1.20 -10.62
N GLY A 49 11.11 -1.58 -9.82
CA GLY A 49 12.33 -0.78 -9.62
C GLY A 49 12.25 0.20 -8.44
N GLU A 50 11.06 0.49 -7.90
CA GLU A 50 10.92 1.36 -6.74
C GLU A 50 11.42 0.70 -5.45
N PRO A 51 12.30 1.37 -4.67
CA PRO A 51 12.88 0.79 -3.46
C PRO A 51 11.88 0.69 -2.32
N ALA A 52 10.83 1.51 -2.30
CA ALA A 52 9.89 1.65 -1.18
C ALA A 52 9.27 0.31 -0.75
N LEU A 53 8.82 -0.50 -1.71
CA LEU A 53 8.30 -1.82 -1.40
C LEU A 53 9.39 -2.89 -1.30
N ARG A 54 10.62 -2.65 -1.78
CA ARG A 54 11.67 -3.70 -1.87
C ARG A 54 12.01 -4.23 -0.48
N GLU A 55 12.03 -3.34 0.49
CA GLU A 55 12.29 -3.65 1.90
C GLU A 55 11.01 -3.98 2.68
N PHE A 56 9.86 -4.02 2.01
CA PHE A 56 8.58 -4.28 2.65
C PHE A 56 8.31 -5.80 2.67
N PRO A 57 7.93 -6.39 3.82
CA PRO A 57 7.76 -7.83 3.96
C PRO A 57 6.80 -8.40 2.90
N PRO A 58 7.18 -9.47 2.17
CA PRO A 58 6.35 -10.06 1.12
C PRO A 58 5.05 -10.67 1.66
N GLU A 59 4.97 -10.95 2.96
CA GLU A 59 3.78 -11.47 3.64
C GLU A 59 2.69 -10.40 3.82
N ILE A 60 3.04 -9.11 3.73
CA ILE A 60 2.07 -8.03 3.82
C ILE A 60 1.37 -7.86 2.47
N ALA A 61 0.05 -8.03 2.46
CA ALA A 61 -0.76 -7.80 1.28
C ALA A 61 -0.66 -6.33 0.84
N CYS A 62 -0.28 -6.11 -0.42
CA CYS A 62 -0.14 -4.78 -0.99
C CYS A 62 -1.13 -4.60 -2.14
N TYR A 63 -1.97 -3.58 -2.03
CA TYR A 63 -2.97 -3.20 -3.02
C TYR A 63 -2.63 -1.84 -3.62
N VAL A 64 -2.98 -1.64 -4.89
CA VAL A 64 -2.82 -0.35 -5.58
C VAL A 64 -4.09 0.00 -6.35
N LEU A 65 -4.53 1.25 -6.26
CA LEU A 65 -5.70 1.72 -6.97
C LEU A 65 -5.41 1.82 -8.47
N GLY A 66 -6.10 1.00 -9.26
CA GLY A 66 -5.88 0.90 -10.70
C GLY A 66 -6.20 2.19 -11.45
N GLU A 67 -7.24 2.92 -11.04
CA GLU A 67 -7.62 4.20 -11.65
C GLU A 67 -6.50 5.24 -11.53
N ASP A 68 -5.85 5.33 -10.36
CA ASP A 68 -4.75 6.26 -10.12
C ASP A 68 -3.48 5.89 -10.91
N LEU A 69 -3.21 4.60 -11.13
CA LEU A 69 -2.15 4.15 -12.03
C LEU A 69 -2.44 4.55 -13.46
N ALA A 70 -3.66 4.32 -13.93
CA ALA A 70 -4.08 4.62 -15.30
C ALA A 70 -4.00 6.12 -15.59
N LEU A 71 -4.45 6.97 -14.66
CA LEU A 71 -4.34 8.42 -14.77
C LEU A 71 -2.89 8.92 -14.85
N ARG A 72 -1.93 8.15 -14.33
CA ARG A 72 -0.48 8.42 -14.40
C ARG A 72 0.22 7.72 -15.57
N GLY A 73 -0.53 7.01 -16.43
CA GLY A 73 0.02 6.33 -17.61
C GLY A 73 0.74 5.01 -17.32
N PHE A 74 0.49 4.40 -16.16
CA PHE A 74 1.06 3.11 -15.78
C PHE A 74 0.08 1.97 -16.05
N THR A 75 0.64 0.81 -16.44
CA THR A 75 -0.11 -0.43 -16.64
C THR A 75 0.30 -1.46 -15.58
N PRO A 76 -0.54 -2.46 -15.28
CA PRO A 76 -0.22 -3.50 -14.29
C PRO A 76 1.09 -4.27 -14.57
N LEU A 77 1.52 -4.33 -15.83
CA LEU A 77 2.77 -4.95 -16.26
C LEU A 77 4.02 -4.26 -15.69
N LYS A 78 3.88 -3.02 -15.21
CA LYS A 78 4.96 -2.25 -14.59
C LYS A 78 4.94 -2.33 -13.06
N LEU A 79 4.16 -3.24 -12.47
CA LEU A 79 4.05 -3.41 -11.03
C LEU A 79 4.92 -4.56 -10.55
N ARG A 80 5.29 -4.51 -9.27
CA ARG A 80 5.93 -5.65 -8.62
C ARG A 80 4.95 -6.82 -8.49
N ALA A 81 5.46 -8.04 -8.65
CA ALA A 81 4.66 -9.28 -8.67
C ALA A 81 3.75 -9.49 -7.44
N GLN A 82 4.12 -8.93 -6.29
CA GLN A 82 3.35 -9.04 -5.04
C GLN A 82 2.23 -8.00 -4.88
N VAL A 83 2.11 -7.05 -5.82
CA VAL A 83 1.11 -5.98 -5.76
C VAL A 83 -0.16 -6.38 -6.51
N GLN A 84 -1.29 -6.23 -5.84
CA GLN A 84 -2.61 -6.50 -6.40
C GLN A 84 -3.27 -5.19 -6.84
N VAL A 85 -3.68 -5.10 -8.10
CA VAL A 85 -4.48 -3.96 -8.58
C VAL A 85 -5.90 -4.10 -8.03
N ALA A 86 -6.42 -3.01 -7.47
CA ALA A 86 -7.73 -2.94 -6.84
C ALA A 86 -8.50 -1.71 -7.32
N ASP A 87 -9.81 -1.70 -7.08
CA ASP A 87 -10.72 -0.57 -7.30
C ASP A 87 -11.26 -0.03 -5.96
N TYR A 88 -12.14 0.97 -6.02
CA TYR A 88 -12.79 1.53 -4.83
C TYR A 88 -13.74 0.56 -4.12
N ALA A 89 -14.35 -0.38 -4.84
CA ALA A 89 -15.20 -1.40 -4.23
C ALA A 89 -14.35 -2.31 -3.35
N ARG A 90 -13.20 -2.75 -3.85
CA ARG A 90 -12.23 -3.52 -3.07
C ARG A 90 -11.66 -2.73 -1.90
N LEU A 91 -11.43 -1.43 -2.05
CA LEU A 91 -11.02 -0.59 -0.92
C LEU A 91 -12.10 -0.55 0.18
N ALA A 92 -13.37 -0.43 -0.20
CA ALA A 92 -14.49 -0.48 0.75
C ALA A 92 -14.55 -1.85 1.47
N ASP A 93 -14.36 -2.95 0.75
CA ASP A 93 -14.26 -4.29 1.35
C ASP A 93 -13.10 -4.37 2.36
N LEU A 94 -11.94 -3.80 2.02
CA LEU A 94 -10.78 -3.79 2.91
C LEU A 94 -11.07 -2.98 4.18
N PHE A 95 -11.78 -1.86 4.08
CA PHE A 95 -12.23 -1.13 5.27
C PHE A 95 -13.12 -1.98 6.18
N ALA A 96 -14.00 -2.80 5.62
CA ALA A 96 -14.85 -3.70 6.39
C ALA A 96 -14.09 -4.90 7.00
N GLN A 97 -12.99 -5.33 6.38
CA GLN A 97 -12.19 -6.49 6.81
C GLN A 97 -11.14 -6.17 7.88
N HIS A 98 -10.81 -4.89 8.07
CA HIS A 98 -9.78 -4.46 9.01
C HIS A 98 -10.39 -3.80 10.25
N THR A 99 -9.84 -4.07 11.43
CA THR A 99 -10.32 -3.45 12.68
C THR A 99 -9.85 -2.01 12.85
N ARG A 100 -8.76 -1.62 12.20
CA ARG A 100 -8.24 -0.25 12.20
C ARG A 100 -7.79 0.18 10.82
N VAL A 101 -7.93 1.47 10.56
CA VAL A 101 -7.44 2.14 9.36
C VAL A 101 -6.54 3.29 9.79
N ILE A 102 -5.35 3.37 9.21
CA ILE A 102 -4.42 4.48 9.43
C ILE A 102 -4.14 5.12 8.08
N GLY A 103 -4.46 6.40 7.95
CA GLY A 103 -4.10 7.21 6.80
C GLY A 103 -2.75 7.89 7.00
N ALA A 104 -1.78 7.55 6.17
CA ALA A 104 -0.55 8.31 6.02
C ALA A 104 -0.71 9.26 4.83
N LEU A 105 -1.09 10.51 5.17
CA LEU A 105 -1.36 11.62 4.26
C LEU A 105 -0.09 12.43 4.00
#